data_AF-A0A962FQ33-F1
#
_entry.id   AF-A0A962FQ33-F1
#
_cell.length_a   1.000
_cell.length_b   1.000
_cell.length_c   1.000
_cell.angle_alpha   90.00
_cell.angle_beta   90.00
_cell.angle_gamma   90.00
#
_symmetry.space_group_name_H-M   'P 1'
#
loop_
_entity.id
_entity.type
_entity.pdbx_description
1 polymer ?
#
loop_
_entity_poly.entity_id
_entity_poly.type
_entity_poly.pdbx_seq_one_letter_code
_entity_poly.pdbx_strand_id
1 'polypeptide(L)'
;VDAPLLVLLTSRFDRLFWKYRRHTKAWKVAQLDAGHISMLMYLSAADLGLGAFVTAAINDRVVEEALDLDPVVEGATAVVGFGARDAAGTTRELTELDPSPVMRRLRATLHPADRDGDGDRDEPPVAASPDAT
;
A
#
# COMPACT_ATOMS: atom_id res chain seq x y z
N VAL A 1 -9.51 9.72 2.43
CA VAL A 1 -9.46 9.67 3.90
C VAL A 1 -8.04 10.03 4.28
N ASP A 2 -7.88 10.86 5.30
CA ASP A 2 -6.56 11.29 5.75
C ASP A 2 -5.86 10.17 6.54
N ALA A 3 -4.53 10.24 6.61
CA ALA A 3 -3.72 9.36 7.44
C ALA A 3 -3.31 10.11 8.72
N PRO A 4 -4.04 9.97 9.84
CA PRO A 4 -3.74 10.68 11.09
C PRO A 4 -2.40 10.28 11.71
N LEU A 5 -1.82 9.14 11.32
CA LEU A 5 -0.52 8.68 11.77
C LEU A 5 0.39 8.39 10.58
N LEU A 6 1.59 8.96 10.59
CA LEU A 6 2.68 8.62 9.68
C LEU A 6 3.86 8.12 10.50
N VAL A 7 4.43 6.99 10.07
CA VAL A 7 5.65 6.41 10.61
C VAL A 7 6.74 6.55 9.56
N LEU A 8 7.77 7.31 9.90
CA LEU A 8 8.95 7.52 9.06
C LEU A 8 9.96 6.42 9.35
N LEU A 9 10.36 5.68 8.31
CA LEU A 9 11.42 4.69 8.38
C LEU A 9 12.74 5.35 7.96
N THR A 10 13.72 5.32 8.85
CA THR A 10 15.08 5.83 8.61
C THR A 10 16.09 4.68 8.64
N SER A 11 17.19 4.85 7.91
CA SER A 11 18.26 3.87 7.83
C SER A 11 19.59 4.49 8.25
N ARG A 12 20.22 3.90 9.27
CA ARG A 12 21.56 4.26 9.73
C ARG A 12 22.65 3.61 8.87
N PHE A 13 23.10 4.33 7.85
CA PHE A 13 24.06 3.85 6.87
C PHE A 13 25.41 3.53 7.49
N ASP A 14 25.85 4.28 8.50
CA ASP A 14 27.10 4.00 9.23
C ASP A 14 27.18 2.56 9.77
N ARG A 15 26.09 2.09 10.39
CA ARG A 15 25.97 0.75 10.97
C ARG A 15 25.89 -0.33 9.91
N LEU A 16 25.14 -0.08 8.84
CA LEU A 16 25.02 -0.99 7.70
C LEU A 16 26.37 -1.14 6.98
N PHE A 17 27.02 -0.04 6.62
CA PHE A 17 28.23 -0.05 5.81
C PHE A 17 29.45 -0.61 6.57
N TRP A 18 29.52 -0.50 7.90
CA TRP A 18 30.58 -1.18 8.68
C TRP A 18 30.57 -2.70 8.47
N LYS A 19 29.38 -3.33 8.58
CA LYS A 19 29.19 -4.77 8.42
C LYS A 19 29.52 -5.22 7.00
N TYR A 20 29.15 -4.42 6.00
CA TYR A 20 29.37 -4.72 4.59
C TYR A 20 30.66 -4.11 4.02
N ARG A 21 31.65 -3.76 4.86
CA ARG A 21 32.98 -3.28 4.44
C ARG A 21 32.93 -2.10 3.47
N ARG A 22 32.02 -1.16 3.72
CA ARG A 22 31.73 0.00 2.87
C ARG A 22 31.33 -0.34 1.43
N HIS A 23 30.88 -1.57 1.18
CA HIS A 23 30.43 -1.99 -0.13
C HIS A 23 28.99 -1.53 -0.40
N THR A 24 28.73 -1.08 -1.61
CA THR A 24 27.41 -0.71 -2.15
C THR A 24 26.30 -1.75 -1.96
N LYS A 25 26.61 -3.02 -1.65
CA LYS A 25 25.63 -4.05 -1.30
C LYS A 25 24.83 -3.67 -0.04
N ALA A 26 25.40 -2.87 0.86
CA ALA A 26 24.72 -2.36 2.05
C ALA A 26 23.43 -1.61 1.71
N TRP A 27 23.41 -0.87 0.59
CA TRP A 27 22.24 -0.11 0.15
C TRP A 27 21.04 -1.00 -0.19
N LYS A 28 21.30 -2.15 -0.83
CA LYS A 28 20.24 -3.12 -1.13
C LYS A 28 19.68 -3.77 0.13
N VAL A 29 20.54 -3.97 1.14
CA VAL A 29 20.10 -4.51 2.43
C VAL A 29 19.22 -3.50 3.16
N ALA A 30 19.60 -2.22 3.19
CA ALA A 30 18.80 -1.16 3.80
C ALA A 30 17.38 -1.08 3.20
N GLN A 31 17.28 -1.14 1.86
CA GLN A 31 15.98 -1.16 1.18
C GLN A 31 15.16 -2.42 1.47
N LEU A 32 15.80 -3.59 1.53
CA LEU A 32 15.13 -4.84 1.90
C LEU A 32 14.59 -4.79 3.32
N ASP A 33 15.35 -4.24 4.27
CA ASP A 33 14.93 -4.09 5.66
C ASP A 33 13.71 -3.17 5.78
N ALA A 34 13.71 -2.02 5.09
CA ALA A 34 12.55 -1.13 5.03
C ALA A 34 11.32 -1.82 4.41
N GLY A 35 11.52 -2.60 3.34
CA GLY A 35 10.48 -3.42 2.73
C GLY A 35 9.87 -4.42 3.71
N HIS A 36 10.70 -5.19 4.43
CA HIS A 36 10.22 -6.15 5.42
C HIS A 36 9.47 -5.48 6.58
N ILE A 37 10.00 -4.38 7.11
CA ILE A 37 9.37 -3.64 8.21
C ILE A 37 8.02 -3.08 7.79
N SER A 38 7.95 -2.46 6.61
CA SER A 38 6.69 -1.90 6.10
C SER A 38 5.63 -2.98 5.83
N MET A 39 6.04 -4.17 5.38
CA MET A 39 5.14 -5.31 5.21
C MET A 39 4.57 -5.79 6.56
N LEU A 40 5.43 -5.89 7.59
CA LEU A 40 4.97 -6.23 8.93
C LEU A 40 3.96 -5.20 9.45
N MET A 41 4.23 -3.92 9.25
CA MET A 41 3.29 -2.83 9.60
C MET A 41 1.95 -2.96 8.86
N TYR A 42 1.98 -3.33 7.59
CA TYR A 42 0.77 -3.60 6.81
C TYR A 42 -0.07 -4.74 7.38
N LEU A 43 0.58 -5.85 7.72
CA LEU A 43 -0.09 -7.01 8.31
C LEU A 43 -0.67 -6.67 9.69
N SER A 44 0.06 -5.91 10.51
CA SER A 44 -0.45 -5.42 11.79
C SER A 44 -1.64 -4.46 11.62
N ALA A 45 -1.60 -3.56 10.64
CA ALA A 45 -2.74 -2.70 10.34
C ALA A 45 -3.97 -3.51 9.91
N ALA A 46 -3.77 -4.53 9.08
CA ALA A 46 -4.85 -5.41 8.64
C ALA A 46 -5.48 -6.17 9.82
N ASP A 47 -4.67 -6.68 10.74
CA ASP A 47 -5.13 -7.35 11.97
C ASP A 47 -5.93 -6.41 12.89
N LEU A 48 -5.51 -5.14 12.98
CA LEU A 48 -6.20 -4.10 13.72
C LEU A 48 -7.40 -3.48 12.98
N GLY A 49 -7.71 -3.93 11.76
CA GLY A 49 -8.79 -3.37 10.95
C GLY A 49 -8.55 -1.95 10.43
N LEU A 50 -7.30 -1.49 10.41
CA LEU A 50 -6.89 -0.16 9.93
C LEU A 50 -6.61 -0.16 8.43
N GLY A 51 -6.77 1.00 7.79
CA GLY A 51 -6.22 1.25 6.46
C GLY A 51 -4.75 1.64 6.59
N ALA A 52 -3.90 1.15 5.69
CA ALA A 52 -2.48 1.49 5.65
C ALA A 52 -1.97 1.68 4.22
N PHE A 53 -0.94 2.53 4.08
CA PHE A 53 -0.14 2.67 2.86
C PHE A 53 1.35 2.71 3.17
N VAL A 54 2.19 2.33 2.21
CA VAL A 54 3.64 2.57 2.25
C VAL A 54 4.07 3.29 0.98
N THR A 55 4.98 4.25 1.10
CA THR A 55 5.67 4.83 -0.06
C THR A 55 7.12 5.18 0.27
N ALA A 56 8.01 4.91 -0.67
CA ALA A 56 9.38 5.43 -0.68
C ALA A 56 9.53 6.68 -1.57
N ALA A 57 8.46 7.09 -2.27
CA ALA A 57 8.44 8.33 -3.04
C ALA A 57 8.20 9.52 -2.09
N ILE A 58 9.20 9.80 -1.26
CA ILE A 58 9.19 10.87 -0.26
C ILE A 58 10.24 11.92 -0.61
N ASN A 59 10.13 13.11 -0.02
CA ASN A 59 11.19 14.12 -0.08
C ASN A 59 12.10 13.92 1.12
N ASP A 60 13.25 13.30 0.91
CA ASP A 60 14.21 12.96 1.96
C ASP A 60 14.66 14.20 2.73
N ARG A 61 14.97 15.30 2.02
CA ARG A 61 15.44 16.55 2.64
C ARG A 61 14.43 17.09 3.66
N VAL A 62 13.15 17.11 3.32
CA VAL A 62 12.10 17.63 4.22
C VAL A 62 12.00 16.76 5.48
N VAL A 63 12.10 15.44 5.31
CA VAL A 63 12.05 14.49 6.43
C VAL A 63 13.28 14.62 7.32
N GLU A 64 14.47 14.70 6.71
CA GLU A 64 15.75 14.82 7.41
C GLU A 64 15.82 16.11 8.21
N GLU A 65 15.36 17.24 7.65
CA GLU A 65 15.25 18.51 8.39
C GLU A 65 14.24 18.44 9.53
N ALA A 66 13.08 17.81 9.32
CA ALA A 66 12.05 17.68 10.34
C ALA A 66 12.46 16.78 11.52
N LEU A 67 13.33 15.81 11.26
CA LEU A 67 13.84 14.85 12.24
C LEU A 67 15.26 15.18 12.75
N ASP A 68 15.86 16.29 12.30
CA ASP A 68 17.24 16.71 12.61
C ASP A 68 18.27 15.60 12.35
N LEU A 69 18.18 14.96 11.19
CA LEU A 69 19.07 13.87 10.78
C LEU A 69 20.31 14.40 10.05
N ASP A 70 21.45 13.75 10.28
CA ASP A 70 22.64 13.91 9.43
C ASP A 70 22.51 12.98 8.20
N PRO A 71 22.24 13.51 6.99
CA PRO A 71 21.99 12.70 5.79
C PRO A 71 23.19 11.84 5.35
N VAL A 72 24.39 12.13 5.86
CA VAL A 72 25.59 11.32 5.58
C VAL A 72 25.58 10.03 6.42
N VAL A 73 24.96 10.05 7.60
CA VAL A 73 24.96 8.97 8.58
C VAL A 73 23.63 8.21 8.57
N GLU A 74 22.53 8.92 8.46
CA GLU A 74 21.17 8.40 8.55
C GLU A 74 20.25 9.14 7.58
N GLY A 75 19.47 8.38 6.80
CA GLY A 75 18.57 8.96 5.81
C GLY A 75 17.18 8.35 5.86
N ALA A 76 16.20 9.12 5.40
CA ALA A 76 14.84 8.62 5.21
C ALA A 76 14.83 7.48 4.17
N THR A 77 13.91 6.52 4.34
CA THR A 77 13.82 5.36 3.42
C THR A 77 12.40 5.15 2.93
N ALA A 78 11.41 5.25 3.82
CA ALA A 78 10.00 5.15 3.46
C ALA A 78 9.11 5.80 4.52
N VAL A 79 7.87 6.07 4.13
CA VAL A 79 6.79 6.43 5.05
C VAL A 79 5.72 5.35 5.01
N VAL A 80 5.24 4.97 6.20
CA VAL A 80 4.05 4.14 6.37
C VAL A 80 2.96 5.00 7.00
N GLY A 81 1.83 5.13 6.33
CA GLY A 81 0.68 5.87 6.85
C GLY A 81 -0.42 4.93 7.32
N PHE A 82 -1.13 5.33 8.38
CA PHE A 82 -2.27 4.60 8.93
C PHE A 82 -3.48 5.52 9.07
N GLY A 83 -4.66 4.96 8.86
CA GLY A 83 -5.92 5.67 9.00
C GLY A 83 -7.14 4.77 9.05
N ALA A 84 -8.32 5.38 9.04
CA ALA A 84 -9.57 4.63 9.00
C ALA A 84 -9.64 3.79 7.72
N ARG A 85 -10.01 2.52 7.87
CA ARG A 85 -10.27 1.64 6.74
C ARG A 85 -11.60 2.02 6.11
N ASP A 86 -11.63 2.05 4.78
CA ASP A 86 -12.87 2.22 4.04
C ASP A 86 -13.84 1.06 4.35
N ALA A 87 -15.13 1.36 4.48
CA ALA A 87 -16.17 0.38 4.79
C ALA A 87 -16.27 -0.73 3.73
N ALA A 88 -15.97 -0.40 2.47
CA ALA A 88 -15.89 -1.36 1.37
C ALA A 88 -14.63 -2.25 1.41
N GLY A 89 -13.74 -2.04 2.38
CA GLY A 89 -12.47 -2.77 2.52
C GLY A 89 -11.49 -2.53 1.36
N THR A 90 -11.74 -1.50 0.54
CA THR A 90 -11.04 -1.24 -0.71
C THR A 90 -9.63 -0.70 -0.45
N THR A 91 -8.64 -1.42 -0.95
CA THR A 91 -7.27 -0.90 -1.08
C THR A 91 -7.24 0.01 -2.31
N ARG A 92 -7.03 1.32 -2.10
CA ARG A 92 -7.10 2.33 -3.17
C ARG A 92 -6.12 2.05 -4.32
N GLU A 93 -4.90 1.62 -4.01
CA GLU A 93 -3.87 1.23 -4.99
C GLU A 93 -4.30 0.07 -5.91
N LEU A 94 -5.26 -0.75 -5.48
CA LEU A 94 -5.79 -1.87 -6.25
C LEU A 94 -7.09 -1.51 -6.99
N THR A 95 -7.61 -0.29 -6.83
CA THR A 95 -8.91 0.09 -7.43
C THR A 95 -8.84 0.19 -8.95
N GLU A 96 -7.67 0.57 -9.49
CA GLU A 96 -7.44 0.68 -10.93
C GLU A 96 -7.09 -0.67 -11.59
N LEU A 97 -6.81 -1.70 -10.78
CA LEU A 97 -6.49 -3.03 -11.27
C LEU A 97 -7.76 -3.87 -11.32
N ASP A 98 -8.21 -4.23 -12.52
CA ASP A 98 -9.33 -5.17 -12.66
C ASP A 98 -8.92 -6.55 -12.08
N PRO A 99 -9.57 -7.04 -11.01
CA PRO A 99 -9.24 -8.32 -10.44
C PRO A 99 -9.55 -9.44 -11.42
N SER A 100 -8.63 -10.40 -11.52
CA SER A 100 -8.83 -11.60 -12.33
C SER A 100 -10.12 -12.34 -11.92
N PRO A 101 -10.78 -13.08 -12.83
CA PRO A 101 -12.00 -13.82 -12.52
C PRO A 101 -11.87 -14.76 -11.31
N VAL A 102 -10.67 -15.32 -11.09
CA VAL A 102 -10.35 -16.17 -9.94
C VAL A 102 -10.39 -15.38 -8.64
N MET A 103 -9.80 -14.18 -8.60
CA MET A 103 -9.81 -13.32 -7.42
C MET A 103 -11.21 -12.82 -7.06
N ARG A 104 -12.04 -12.47 -8.06
CA ARG A 104 -13.45 -12.09 -7.82
C ARG A 104 -14.22 -13.21 -7.15
N ARG A 105 -14.05 -14.44 -7.63
CA ARG A 105 -14.69 -15.63 -7.06
C ARG A 105 -14.25 -15.90 -5.63
N LEU A 106 -12.94 -15.74 -5.35
CA LEU A 106 -12.39 -15.96 -4.01
C LEU A 106 -12.91 -14.90 -3.01
N ARG A 107 -12.99 -13.63 -3.42
CA ARG A 107 -13.55 -12.54 -2.61
C ARG A 107 -15.00 -12.82 -2.23
N ALA A 108 -15.81 -13.27 -3.19
CA ALA A 108 -17.23 -13.61 -2.96
C ALA A 108 -17.45 -14.79 -1.99
N THR A 109 -16.45 -15.68 -1.84
CA THR A 109 -16.47 -16.76 -0.84
C THR A 109 -15.93 -16.34 0.53
N LEU A 110 -14.94 -15.46 0.58
CA LEU A 110 -14.29 -15.04 1.83
C LEU A 110 -15.04 -13.91 2.55
N HIS A 111 -15.74 -13.05 1.79
CA HIS A 111 -16.52 -11.92 2.31
C HIS A 111 -17.99 -12.04 1.86
N PRO A 112 -18.77 -12.95 2.43
CA PRO A 112 -20.15 -13.19 2.01
C PRO A 112 -21.11 -12.03 2.34
N ALA A 113 -20.71 -11.09 3.19
CA ALA A 113 -21.52 -9.94 3.62
C ALA A 113 -21.51 -8.75 2.64
N ASP A 114 -20.62 -8.74 1.63
CA ASP A 114 -20.49 -7.65 0.65
C ASP A 114 -21.47 -7.80 -0.55
N ARG A 115 -22.45 -8.71 -0.46
CA ARG A 115 -23.35 -9.08 -1.57
C ARG A 115 -24.44 -8.05 -1.88
N ASP A 116 -24.68 -7.08 -1.00
CA ASP A 116 -25.90 -6.26 -1.04
C ASP A 116 -25.69 -4.85 -1.66
N GLY A 117 -24.61 -4.63 -2.42
CA GLY A 117 -24.25 -3.28 -2.91
C GLY A 117 -24.15 -3.06 -4.42
N ASP A 118 -24.02 -4.10 -5.25
CA ASP A 118 -23.82 -3.94 -6.70
C ASP A 118 -25.07 -4.37 -7.48
N GLY A 119 -26.16 -3.67 -7.18
CA GLY A 119 -27.40 -3.73 -7.94
C GLY A 119 -27.31 -2.80 -9.15
N ASP A 120 -27.20 -3.44 -10.32
CA ASP A 120 -27.74 -2.99 -11.60
C ASP A 120 -27.04 -1.80 -12.31
N ARG A 121 -26.35 -2.12 -13.40
CA ARG A 121 -26.36 -1.39 -14.68
C ARG A 121 -25.56 -2.16 -15.74
N ASP A 122 -26.13 -3.26 -16.20
CA ASP A 122 -25.79 -3.84 -17.51
C ASP A 122 -27.02 -4.62 -18.01
N GLU A 123 -28.10 -3.88 -18.27
CA GLU A 123 -29.18 -4.39 -19.11
C GLU A 123 -28.64 -4.45 -20.56
N PRO A 124 -28.53 -5.63 -21.19
CA PRO A 124 -28.04 -5.72 -22.55
C PRO A 124 -29.08 -5.08 -23.50
N PRO A 125 -28.64 -4.41 -24.58
CA PRO A 125 -29.59 -3.81 -25.52
C PRO A 125 -30.47 -4.90 -26.13
N VAL A 126 -31.78 -4.79 -25.91
CA VAL A 126 -32.79 -5.62 -26.58
C VAL A 126 -32.60 -5.48 -28.09
N ALA A 127 -32.30 -6.60 -28.74
CA ALA A 127 -32.16 -6.68 -30.18
C ALA A 127 -33.47 -6.26 -30.86
N ALA A 128 -33.42 -5.23 -31.70
CA ALA A 128 -34.52 -4.91 -32.60
C ALA A 128 -34.72 -6.09 -33.58
N SER A 129 -35.84 -6.78 -33.45
CA SER A 129 -36.33 -7.75 -34.44
C SER A 129 -36.81 -7.02 -35.71
N PRO A 130 -36.58 -7.57 -36.91
CA PRO A 130 -37.05 -7.00 -38.17
C PRO A 130 -38.54 -7.34 -38.43
N ASP A 131 -39.19 -6.44 -39.18
CA ASP A 131 -40.53 -6.52 -39.82
C ASP A 131 -41.80 -6.56 -38.95
N ALA A 132 -42.65 -5.53 -39.11
CA ALA A 132 -44.01 -5.68 -39.66
C ALA A 132 -44.76 -4.33 -39.79
N THR A 133 -45.07 -4.00 -41.06
CA THR A 133 -46.12 -3.08 -41.59
C THR A 133 -45.81 -1.58 -41.67
#